data_AF-A3BXX4-F1
#
_entry.id   AF-A3BXX4-F1
#
_cell.length_a   1.000
_cell.length_b   1.000
_cell.length_c   1.000
_cell.angle_alpha   90.00
_cell.angle_beta   90.00
_cell.angle_gamma   90.00
#
_symmetry.space_group_name_H-M   'P 1'
#
loop_
_entity.id
_entity.type
_entity.pdbx_description
1 polymer ?
#
loop_
_entity_poly.entity_id
_entity_poly.type
_entity_poly.pdbx_seq_one_letter_code
_entity_poly.pdbx_strand_id
1 'polypeptide(L)'
;MAFADPHLQIPDSYVRAGEVPAGEVVGGADDESLELPVVDMARLLDPEHREEEIAWLGSACRSWGFFQLVNHGVDEAVIQKMKDNTVQFFELPLEDMNAVAVRPGGVEGFGHHFRSSTDKLDWTENLIIRTQPVVGINLEFWPSNPPTLRLARTAGGDLCGRCRVPFVINVGEILEVLTNGYYKSVFHRVVVDTDKDRVTVVVFQDACIAGVVKPLPELGEQRYHATNRSEYYKGQLKALRRQGEKFVDTLKK
;
A
#
# COMPACT_ATOMS: atom_id res chain seq x y z
N MET A 1 14.80 14.70 -17.33
CA MET A 1 15.83 13.91 -16.62
C MET A 1 16.54 14.83 -15.63
N ALA A 2 16.12 14.82 -14.37
CA ALA A 2 16.54 15.80 -13.36
C ALA A 2 17.89 15.49 -12.69
N PHE A 3 18.45 14.30 -12.87
CA PHE A 3 19.68 13.85 -12.20
C PHE A 3 20.95 13.90 -13.05
N ALA A 4 20.90 14.52 -14.24
CA ALA A 4 22.07 14.64 -15.12
C ALA A 4 23.02 15.79 -14.74
N ASP A 5 22.72 16.56 -13.67
CA ASP A 5 23.59 17.62 -13.17
C ASP A 5 24.51 17.09 -12.06
N PRO A 6 25.83 16.94 -12.31
CA PRO A 6 26.79 16.48 -11.31
C PRO A 6 26.98 17.46 -10.13
N HIS A 7 26.38 18.65 -10.18
CA HIS A 7 26.37 19.62 -9.10
C HIS A 7 25.12 19.58 -8.23
N LEU A 8 24.12 18.75 -8.55
CA LEU A 8 22.89 18.64 -7.77
C LEU A 8 23.18 17.96 -6.42
N GLN A 9 23.21 18.75 -5.35
CA GLN A 9 23.29 18.23 -3.98
C GLN A 9 21.88 17.90 -3.47
N ILE A 10 21.70 16.66 -3.02
CA ILE A 10 20.47 16.22 -2.36
C ILE A 10 20.31 17.02 -1.05
N PRO A 11 19.18 17.72 -0.82
CA PRO A 11 18.97 18.45 0.42
C PRO A 11 18.98 17.53 1.65
N ASP A 12 19.52 18.01 2.77
CA ASP A 12 19.63 17.24 4.02
C ASP A 12 18.29 16.69 4.52
N SER A 13 17.17 17.31 4.18
CA SER A 13 15.82 16.81 4.51
C SER A 13 15.51 15.44 3.89
N TYR A 14 16.23 15.02 2.84
CA TYR A 14 16.03 13.71 2.21
C TYR A 14 17.10 12.68 2.58
N VAL A 15 18.20 13.12 3.20
CA VAL A 15 19.33 12.23 3.54
C VAL A 15 19.04 11.47 4.84
N ARG A 16 19.05 10.12 4.77
CA ARG A 16 18.77 9.19 5.89
C ARG A 16 20.02 8.42 6.31
N ALA A 17 21.01 9.12 6.88
CA ALA A 17 22.33 8.57 7.20
C ALA A 17 22.37 7.51 8.32
N GLY A 18 21.31 7.39 9.14
CA GLY A 18 21.23 6.42 10.24
C GLY A 18 20.37 5.19 9.95
N GLU A 19 19.77 5.10 8.76
CA GLU A 19 19.02 3.92 8.33
C GLU A 19 19.97 2.91 7.69
N VAL A 20 19.61 1.63 7.76
CA VAL A 20 20.33 0.59 7.01
C VAL A 20 20.37 1.07 5.55
N PRO A 21 21.55 1.22 4.93
CA PRO A 21 21.66 1.55 3.52
C PRO A 21 20.77 0.61 2.69
N ALA A 22 20.49 0.92 1.43
CA ALA A 22 20.09 -0.15 0.52
C ALA A 22 21.25 -1.16 0.51
N GLY A 23 21.21 -2.14 1.41
CA GLY A 23 22.15 -3.26 1.40
C GLY A 23 21.99 -3.99 0.07
N GLU A 24 22.95 -4.86 -0.24
CA GLU A 24 22.71 -5.89 -1.26
C GLU A 24 21.31 -6.46 -1.03
N VAL A 25 20.51 -6.48 -2.09
CA VAL A 25 19.28 -7.27 -2.11
C VAL A 25 19.71 -8.64 -1.60
N VAL A 26 19.19 -9.04 -0.44
CA VAL A 26 19.40 -10.41 0.04
C VAL A 26 18.72 -11.26 -1.03
N GLY A 27 19.53 -11.92 -1.85
CA GLY A 27 19.12 -12.66 -3.05
C GLY A 27 19.83 -12.19 -4.30
N GLY A 28 20.81 -12.97 -4.75
CA GLY A 28 21.26 -12.90 -6.14
C GLY A 28 20.07 -13.22 -7.07
N ALA A 29 20.16 -12.81 -8.34
CA ALA A 29 19.12 -13.02 -9.35
C ALA A 29 18.69 -14.50 -9.56
N ASP A 30 19.39 -15.44 -8.92
CA ASP A 30 19.24 -16.89 -9.08
C ASP A 30 18.73 -17.61 -7.80
N ASP A 31 18.39 -16.89 -6.73
CA ASP A 31 17.85 -17.51 -5.50
C ASP A 31 16.31 -17.44 -5.47
N GLU A 32 15.66 -18.43 -6.06
CA GLU A 32 14.20 -18.59 -6.08
C GLU A 32 13.57 -18.63 -4.67
N SER A 33 14.35 -18.89 -3.61
CA SER A 33 13.84 -18.91 -2.23
C SER A 33 13.48 -17.51 -1.69
N LEU A 34 13.86 -16.46 -2.42
CA LEU A 34 13.63 -15.06 -2.06
C LEU A 34 12.52 -14.40 -2.89
N GLU A 35 11.92 -15.14 -3.82
CA GLU A 35 10.75 -14.68 -4.56
C GLU A 35 9.48 -14.69 -3.69
N LEU A 36 8.67 -13.63 -3.84
CA LEU A 36 7.39 -13.57 -3.13
C LEU A 36 6.50 -14.75 -3.54
N PRO A 37 5.82 -15.41 -2.58
CA PRO A 37 4.85 -16.45 -2.87
C PRO A 37 3.84 -15.99 -3.93
N VAL A 38 3.51 -16.86 -4.89
CA VAL A 38 2.49 -16.59 -5.90
C VAL A 38 1.21 -17.34 -5.53
N VAL A 39 0.11 -16.61 -5.40
CA VAL A 39 -1.24 -17.13 -5.14
C VAL A 39 -2.08 -16.95 -6.40
N ASP A 40 -2.81 -18.00 -6.79
CA ASP A 40 -3.65 -18.00 -7.98
C ASP A 40 -5.13 -17.84 -7.62
N MET A 41 -5.72 -16.71 -8.01
CA MET A 41 -7.14 -16.44 -7.76
C MET A 41 -8.08 -17.42 -8.48
N ALA A 42 -7.71 -17.92 -9.66
CA ALA A 42 -8.52 -18.89 -10.37
C ALA A 42 -8.55 -20.23 -9.61
N ARG A 43 -7.42 -20.65 -9.02
CA ARG A 43 -7.37 -21.84 -8.15
C ARG A 43 -8.12 -21.66 -6.84
N LEU A 44 -8.13 -20.46 -6.26
CA LEU A 44 -8.97 -20.15 -5.09
C LEU A 44 -10.47 -20.29 -5.39
N LEU A 45 -10.89 -20.03 -6.63
CA LEU A 45 -12.28 -20.12 -7.07
C LEU A 45 -12.66 -21.50 -7.62
N ASP A 46 -11.67 -22.37 -7.90
CA ASP A 46 -11.87 -23.72 -8.41
C ASP A 46 -12.09 -24.72 -7.27
N PRO A 47 -13.27 -25.38 -7.17
CA PRO A 47 -13.56 -26.35 -6.12
C PRO A 47 -12.53 -27.49 -5.99
N GLU A 48 -11.87 -27.90 -7.07
CA GLU A 48 -10.88 -29.00 -7.05
C GLU A 48 -9.57 -28.59 -6.38
N HIS A 49 -9.16 -27.33 -6.53
CA HIS A 49 -7.87 -26.82 -6.06
C HIS A 49 -7.98 -25.85 -4.87
N ARG A 50 -9.19 -25.40 -4.52
CA ARG A 50 -9.38 -24.31 -3.54
C ARG A 50 -8.70 -24.59 -2.20
N GLU A 51 -8.74 -25.83 -1.72
CA GLU A 51 -8.30 -26.13 -0.35
C GLU A 51 -6.78 -26.06 -0.23
N GLU A 52 -6.08 -26.57 -1.25
CA GLU A 52 -4.63 -26.43 -1.38
C GLU A 52 -4.23 -24.96 -1.52
N GLU A 53 -4.94 -24.21 -2.37
CA GLU A 53 -4.63 -22.80 -2.61
C GLU A 53 -4.93 -21.92 -1.38
N ILE A 54 -5.99 -22.22 -0.62
CA ILE A 54 -6.30 -21.55 0.66
C ILE A 54 -5.19 -21.84 1.69
N ALA A 55 -4.73 -23.09 1.77
CA ALA A 55 -3.64 -23.46 2.67
C ALA A 55 -2.34 -22.73 2.31
N TRP A 56 -2.08 -22.59 1.01
CA TRP A 56 -0.94 -21.86 0.47
C TRP A 56 -1.01 -20.36 0.76
N LEU A 57 -2.15 -19.71 0.48
CA LEU A 57 -2.41 -18.32 0.83
C LEU A 57 -2.21 -18.08 2.34
N GLY A 58 -2.75 -18.97 3.18
CA GLY A 58 -2.53 -18.90 4.62
C GLY A 58 -1.05 -18.99 5.00
N SER A 59 -0.28 -19.85 4.32
CA SER A 59 1.17 -19.96 4.51
C SER A 59 1.90 -18.67 4.14
N ALA A 60 1.59 -18.10 2.98
CA ALA A 60 2.17 -16.84 2.53
C ALA A 60 1.89 -15.70 3.53
N CYS A 61 0.65 -15.57 4.01
CA CYS A 61 0.28 -14.58 5.02
C CYS A 61 1.00 -14.75 6.38
N ARG A 62 1.38 -15.98 6.75
CA ARG A 62 2.09 -16.28 8.02
C ARG A 62 3.60 -16.10 7.92
N SER A 63 4.20 -16.60 6.85
CA SER A 63 5.65 -16.69 6.72
C SER A 63 6.24 -15.43 6.09
N TRP A 64 5.50 -14.80 5.18
CA TRP A 64 5.96 -13.64 4.41
C TRP A 64 5.22 -12.37 4.76
N GLY A 65 3.89 -12.44 4.91
CA GLY A 65 3.05 -11.25 5.01
C GLY A 65 2.92 -10.47 3.69
N PHE A 66 3.53 -10.96 2.61
CA PHE A 66 3.46 -10.49 1.24
C PHE A 66 3.27 -11.68 0.29
N PHE A 67 2.60 -11.45 -0.83
CA PHE A 67 2.49 -12.40 -1.94
C PHE A 67 2.09 -11.69 -3.23
N GLN A 68 2.32 -12.35 -4.36
CA GLN A 68 1.79 -11.95 -5.66
C GLN A 68 0.45 -12.64 -5.89
N LEU A 69 -0.55 -11.92 -6.41
CA LEU A 69 -1.82 -12.49 -6.85
C LEU A 69 -1.88 -12.47 -8.36
N VAL A 70 -2.04 -13.64 -8.97
CA VAL A 70 -2.23 -13.83 -10.42
C VAL A 70 -3.64 -14.28 -10.74
N ASN A 71 -4.01 -14.21 -12.02
CA ASN A 71 -5.33 -14.62 -12.51
C ASN A 71 -6.51 -13.97 -11.74
N HIS A 72 -6.28 -12.77 -11.19
CA HIS A 72 -7.23 -12.02 -10.35
C HIS A 72 -8.48 -11.51 -11.09
N GLY A 73 -8.58 -11.74 -12.40
CA GLY A 73 -9.76 -11.44 -13.21
C GLY A 73 -10.00 -9.96 -13.52
N VAL A 74 -9.08 -9.07 -13.16
CA VAL A 74 -9.15 -7.64 -13.52
C VAL A 74 -8.57 -7.48 -14.91
N ASP A 75 -9.32 -6.87 -15.83
CA ASP A 75 -8.86 -6.61 -17.20
C ASP A 75 -7.57 -5.77 -17.20
N GLU A 76 -6.58 -6.21 -17.97
CA GLU A 76 -5.29 -5.53 -18.12
C GLU A 76 -5.47 -4.11 -18.69
N ALA A 77 -6.49 -3.87 -19.53
CA ALA A 77 -6.83 -2.54 -20.02
C ALA A 77 -7.26 -1.60 -18.89
N VAL A 78 -7.93 -2.10 -17.84
CA VAL A 78 -8.30 -1.31 -16.66
C VAL A 78 -7.06 -0.93 -15.87
N ILE A 79 -6.14 -1.88 -15.66
CA ILE A 79 -4.86 -1.65 -14.97
C ILE A 79 -4.02 -0.63 -15.74
N GLN A 80 -3.89 -0.81 -17.06
CA GLN A 80 -3.12 0.11 -17.91
C GLN A 80 -3.72 1.51 -17.90
N LYS A 81 -5.05 1.63 -18.03
CA LYS A 81 -5.74 2.92 -17.94
C LYS A 81 -5.52 3.61 -16.59
N MET A 82 -5.49 2.85 -15.49
CA MET A 82 -5.18 3.42 -14.16
C MET A 82 -3.74 3.93 -14.08
N LYS A 83 -2.76 3.20 -14.64
CA LYS A 83 -1.37 3.64 -14.73
C LYS A 83 -1.25 4.91 -15.57
N ASP A 84 -1.84 4.91 -16.77
CA ASP A 84 -1.81 6.04 -17.70
C ASP A 84 -2.42 7.30 -17.08
N ASN A 85 -3.59 7.17 -16.42
CA ASN A 85 -4.23 8.29 -15.75
C ASN A 85 -3.36 8.85 -14.60
N THR A 86 -2.64 7.96 -13.90
CA THR A 86 -1.77 8.35 -12.79
C THR A 86 -0.55 9.11 -13.32
N VAL A 87 0.11 8.58 -14.35
CA VAL A 87 1.23 9.26 -15.03
C VAL A 87 0.79 10.64 -15.55
N GLN A 88 -0.33 10.68 -16.28
CA GLN A 88 -0.87 11.93 -16.82
C GLN A 88 -1.15 12.98 -15.73
N PHE A 89 -1.62 12.57 -14.54
CA PHE A 89 -1.83 13.50 -13.44
C PHE A 89 -0.50 14.09 -12.93
N PHE A 90 0.53 13.26 -12.73
CA PHE A 90 1.84 13.71 -12.23
C PHE A 90 2.68 14.45 -13.28
N GLU A 91 2.29 14.42 -14.55
CA GLU A 91 2.88 15.24 -15.63
C GLU A 91 2.23 16.63 -15.75
N LEU A 92 1.16 16.92 -15.00
CA LEU A 92 0.51 18.23 -15.02
C LEU A 92 1.41 19.33 -14.44
N PRO A 93 1.20 20.61 -14.83
CA PRO A 93 1.78 21.74 -14.13
C PRO A 93 1.48 21.69 -12.63
N LEU A 94 2.45 22.11 -11.81
CA LEU A 94 2.34 22.08 -10.35
C LEU A 94 1.11 22.84 -9.83
N GLU A 95 0.70 23.93 -10.49
CA GLU A 95 -0.53 24.68 -10.16
C GLU A 95 -1.79 23.80 -10.28
N ASP A 96 -1.87 23.00 -11.34
CA ASP A 96 -3.00 22.10 -11.59
C ASP A 96 -3.03 20.93 -10.59
N MET A 97 -1.87 20.37 -10.24
CA MET A 97 -1.77 19.35 -9.19
C MET A 97 -2.16 19.91 -7.82
N ASN A 98 -1.75 21.15 -7.52
CA ASN A 98 -2.08 21.83 -6.27
C ASN A 98 -3.56 22.20 -6.14
N ALA A 99 -4.35 22.14 -7.21
CA ALA A 99 -5.79 22.32 -7.13
C ALA A 99 -6.48 21.28 -6.22
N VAL A 100 -5.85 20.13 -6.01
CA VAL A 100 -6.31 19.06 -5.10
C VAL A 100 -5.33 18.82 -3.93
N ALA A 101 -4.55 19.84 -3.54
CA ALA A 101 -3.55 19.70 -2.50
C ALA A 101 -4.11 19.22 -1.15
N VAL A 102 -3.33 18.39 -0.45
CA VAL A 102 -3.65 17.98 0.92
C VAL A 102 -3.72 19.20 1.84
N ARG A 103 -4.76 19.24 2.67
CA ARG A 103 -4.98 20.32 3.64
C ARG A 103 -4.25 20.06 4.97
N PRO A 104 -3.93 21.10 5.76
CA PRO A 104 -3.36 20.92 7.09
C PRO A 104 -4.21 19.98 7.96
N GLY A 105 -3.61 18.89 8.44
CA GLY A 105 -4.29 17.86 9.24
C GLY A 105 -5.18 16.89 8.46
N GLY A 106 -5.29 17.05 7.14
CA GLY A 106 -5.95 16.12 6.24
C GLY A 106 -5.09 14.94 5.83
N VAL A 107 -5.72 13.93 5.22
CA VAL A 107 -5.07 12.74 4.66
C VAL A 107 -5.32 12.60 3.16
N GLU A 108 -6.37 13.24 2.62
CA GLU A 108 -6.68 13.21 1.19
C GLU A 108 -6.08 14.43 0.48
N GLY A 109 -5.68 14.25 -0.77
CA GLY A 109 -5.12 15.26 -1.65
C GLY A 109 -3.69 14.97 -2.14
N PHE A 110 -3.18 15.87 -2.97
CA PHE A 110 -1.83 15.85 -3.52
C PHE A 110 -0.81 16.48 -2.57
N GLY A 111 0.37 15.86 -2.44
CA GLY A 111 1.54 16.41 -1.75
C GLY A 111 2.30 15.41 -0.89
N HIS A 112 3.10 15.92 0.05
CA HIS A 112 3.83 15.10 1.02
C HIS A 112 2.99 14.87 2.28
N HIS A 113 2.52 13.63 2.48
CA HIS A 113 1.64 13.26 3.60
C HIS A 113 2.38 12.85 4.88
N PHE A 114 3.60 12.33 4.72
CA PHE A 114 4.35 11.72 5.82
C PHE A 114 5.61 12.54 6.08
N ARG A 115 5.50 13.53 6.98
CA ARG A 115 6.68 14.19 7.56
C ARG A 115 7.07 13.45 8.83
N SER A 116 8.28 12.92 8.86
CA SER A 116 8.82 12.28 10.06
C SER A 116 9.03 13.31 11.19
N SER A 117 9.16 12.83 12.44
CA SER A 117 9.49 13.71 13.58
C SER A 117 10.90 14.28 13.54
N THR A 118 11.74 13.83 12.60
CA THR A 118 13.13 14.26 12.40
C THR A 118 13.28 15.24 11.24
N ASP A 119 12.17 15.83 10.77
CA ASP A 119 12.09 16.70 9.59
C ASP A 119 12.63 16.06 8.29
N LYS A 120 12.74 14.74 8.27
CA LYS A 120 13.07 13.98 7.06
C LYS A 120 11.84 13.77 6.20
N LEU A 121 12.02 13.95 4.89
CA LEU A 121 11.04 13.79 3.84
C LEU A 121 11.35 12.52 3.03
N ASP A 122 10.30 11.87 2.56
CA ASP A 122 10.42 10.83 1.54
C ASP A 122 10.62 11.48 0.17
N TRP A 123 11.44 10.86 -0.66
CA TRP A 123 11.65 11.26 -2.06
C TRP A 123 10.48 10.77 -2.92
N THR A 124 9.28 11.28 -2.64
CA THR A 124 8.03 10.88 -3.30
C THR A 124 6.97 11.95 -3.12
N GLU A 125 6.18 12.18 -4.17
CA GLU A 125 4.91 12.89 -4.10
C GLU A 125 3.77 11.86 -4.09
N ASN A 126 2.64 12.19 -3.46
CA ASN A 126 1.50 11.27 -3.39
C ASN A 126 0.21 12.01 -3.68
N LEU A 127 -0.72 11.32 -4.34
CA LEU A 127 -2.14 11.68 -4.38
C LEU A 127 -2.90 10.60 -3.58
N ILE A 128 -3.47 10.98 -2.44
CA ILE A 128 -4.29 10.07 -1.62
C ILE A 128 -5.75 10.47 -1.79
N ILE A 129 -6.60 9.53 -2.21
CA ILE A 129 -8.03 9.76 -2.41
C ILE A 129 -8.84 8.59 -1.85
N ARG A 130 -10.00 8.89 -1.26
CA ARG A 130 -10.94 7.87 -0.83
C ARG A 130 -11.79 7.39 -2.00
N THR A 131 -11.79 6.09 -2.23
CA THR A 131 -12.57 5.43 -3.28
C THR A 131 -13.82 4.71 -2.77
N GLN A 132 -13.92 4.46 -1.46
CA GLN A 132 -15.07 3.79 -0.82
C GLN A 132 -15.40 4.37 0.58
N PRO A 133 -16.68 4.30 1.02
CA PRO A 133 -17.84 3.89 0.24
C PRO A 133 -18.16 4.91 -0.87
N VAL A 134 -18.74 4.46 -1.99
CA VAL A 134 -19.08 5.34 -3.13
C VAL A 134 -19.98 6.52 -2.72
N VAL A 135 -20.86 6.28 -1.76
CA VAL A 135 -21.73 7.29 -1.15
C VAL A 135 -20.92 8.10 -0.13
N GLY A 136 -20.80 9.41 -0.35
CA GLY A 136 -20.09 10.31 0.57
C GLY A 136 -18.61 10.52 0.26
N ILE A 137 -18.12 10.09 -0.92
CA ILE A 137 -16.80 10.49 -1.40
C ILE A 137 -16.74 12.01 -1.56
N ASN A 138 -15.72 12.63 -0.97
CA ASN A 138 -15.45 14.04 -1.21
C ASN A 138 -14.72 14.22 -2.56
N LEU A 139 -15.43 14.71 -3.57
CA LEU A 139 -14.89 14.94 -4.91
C LEU A 139 -13.92 16.12 -5.01
N GLU A 140 -13.80 16.93 -3.95
CA GLU A 140 -12.87 18.06 -3.91
C GLU A 140 -11.41 17.64 -4.08
N PHE A 141 -11.03 16.47 -3.55
CA PHE A 141 -9.67 15.93 -3.68
C PHE A 141 -9.46 15.07 -4.92
N TRP A 142 -10.52 14.82 -5.70
CA TRP A 142 -10.41 14.07 -6.94
C TRP A 142 -10.01 15.01 -8.06
N PRO A 143 -8.91 14.77 -8.79
CA PRO A 143 -8.49 15.67 -9.85
C PRO A 143 -9.48 15.66 -11.02
N SER A 144 -9.70 16.84 -11.62
CA SER A 144 -10.55 17.00 -12.81
C SER A 144 -9.83 16.56 -14.09
N ASN A 145 -8.50 16.50 -14.06
CA ASN A 145 -7.63 16.14 -15.16
C ASN A 145 -6.63 15.07 -14.67
N PRO A 146 -6.52 13.90 -15.32
CA PRO A 146 -7.35 13.44 -16.44
C PRO A 146 -8.80 13.12 -15.99
N PRO A 147 -9.83 13.48 -16.79
CA PRO A 147 -11.24 13.30 -16.40
C PRO A 147 -11.63 11.82 -16.22
N THR A 148 -10.88 10.92 -16.87
CA THR A 148 -11.00 9.46 -16.73
C THR A 148 -10.69 8.96 -15.33
N LEU A 149 -9.90 9.70 -14.53
CA LEU A 149 -9.61 9.30 -13.15
C LEU A 149 -10.88 9.36 -12.29
N ARG A 150 -11.73 10.38 -12.47
CA ARG A 150 -13.03 10.50 -11.79
C ARG A 150 -14.08 9.48 -12.26
N LEU A 151 -13.97 9.03 -13.51
CA LEU A 151 -14.92 8.10 -14.14
C LEU A 151 -14.59 6.62 -13.90
N ALA A 152 -13.39 6.29 -13.39
CA ALA A 152 -13.01 4.92 -13.04
C ALA A 152 -13.82 4.31 -11.87
N ARG A 153 -14.86 5.01 -11.37
CA ARG A 153 -15.72 4.59 -10.26
C ARG A 153 -16.72 3.47 -10.62
N THR A 154 -16.90 3.16 -11.90
CA THR A 154 -18.00 2.28 -12.37
C THR A 154 -17.57 1.04 -13.15
N ALA A 155 -16.28 0.69 -13.18
CA ALA A 155 -15.83 -0.53 -13.88
C ALA A 155 -16.11 -1.79 -13.04
N GLY A 156 -17.38 -2.19 -12.96
CA GLY A 156 -17.75 -3.60 -12.81
C GLY A 156 -17.60 -4.26 -14.17
N GLY A 157 -16.39 -4.69 -14.50
CA GLY A 157 -16.09 -5.39 -15.75
C GLY A 157 -16.14 -6.90 -15.52
N ASP A 158 -16.76 -7.61 -16.45
CA ASP A 158 -16.72 -9.06 -16.53
C ASP A 158 -15.28 -9.58 -16.43
N LEU A 159 -15.09 -10.69 -15.72
CA LEU A 159 -13.78 -11.32 -15.50
C LEU A 159 -13.15 -11.67 -16.85
N CYS A 160 -12.15 -10.89 -17.27
CA CYS A 160 -11.40 -11.17 -18.51
C CYS A 160 -10.37 -12.28 -18.25
N GLY A 161 -10.37 -13.30 -19.10
CA GLY A 161 -9.48 -14.45 -18.99
C GLY A 161 -8.05 -14.11 -19.37
N ARG A 162 -7.18 -14.04 -18.34
CA ARG A 162 -5.72 -13.80 -18.33
C ARG A 162 -5.28 -12.33 -18.35
N CYS A 163 -5.34 -11.70 -17.19
CA CYS A 163 -4.40 -10.63 -16.86
C CYS A 163 -3.03 -11.26 -16.53
N ARG A 164 -1.96 -10.77 -17.19
CA ARG A 164 -0.58 -11.22 -16.93
C ARG A 164 0.15 -10.39 -15.89
N VAL A 165 -0.42 -9.26 -15.47
CA VAL A 165 0.19 -8.36 -14.50
C VAL A 165 -0.19 -8.82 -13.09
N PRO A 166 0.76 -9.32 -12.27
CA PRO A 166 0.45 -9.69 -10.90
C PRO A 166 0.20 -8.45 -10.05
N PHE A 167 -0.65 -8.58 -9.03
CA PHE A 167 -0.72 -7.62 -7.92
C PHE A 167 0.17 -8.08 -6.78
N VAL A 168 0.92 -7.15 -6.18
CA VAL A 168 1.58 -7.41 -4.90
C VAL A 168 0.59 -7.08 -3.79
N ILE A 169 0.31 -8.06 -2.92
CA ILE A 169 -0.60 -7.94 -1.78
C ILE A 169 0.19 -8.13 -0.50
N ASN A 170 -0.11 -7.32 0.52
CA ASN A 170 0.46 -7.47 1.85
C ASN A 170 -0.60 -7.46 2.95
N VAL A 171 -0.29 -8.13 4.05
CA VAL A 171 -1.11 -8.17 5.25
C VAL A 171 -0.98 -6.84 6.00
N GLY A 172 -2.11 -6.21 6.32
CA GLY A 172 -2.17 -5.01 7.15
C GLY A 172 -2.19 -5.32 8.65
N GLU A 173 -1.74 -4.38 9.48
CA GLU A 173 -1.64 -4.56 10.93
C GLU A 173 -2.99 -4.85 11.62
N ILE A 174 -4.10 -4.25 11.16
CA ILE A 174 -5.43 -4.58 11.70
C ILE A 174 -5.74 -6.06 11.48
N LEU A 175 -5.39 -6.62 10.32
CA LEU A 175 -5.59 -8.05 10.05
C LEU A 175 -4.67 -8.92 10.91
N GLU A 176 -3.44 -8.48 11.19
CA GLU A 176 -2.56 -9.13 12.17
C GLU A 176 -3.23 -9.17 13.56
N VAL A 177 -3.81 -8.07 14.04
CA VAL A 177 -4.51 -8.05 15.35
C VAL A 177 -5.74 -8.95 15.32
N LEU A 178 -6.59 -8.87 14.29
CA LEU A 178 -7.81 -9.67 14.16
C LEU A 178 -7.48 -11.18 14.18
N THR A 179 -6.40 -11.57 13.50
CA THR A 179 -5.93 -12.96 13.47
C THR A 179 -5.11 -13.34 14.70
N ASN A 180 -5.16 -12.52 15.75
CA ASN A 180 -4.44 -12.71 17.01
C ASN A 180 -2.93 -12.89 16.78
N GLY A 181 -2.33 -12.29 15.76
CA GLY A 181 -0.91 -12.41 15.41
C GLY A 181 -0.55 -13.62 14.56
N TYR A 182 -1.55 -14.33 14.02
CA TYR A 182 -1.34 -15.48 13.15
C TYR A 182 -0.79 -15.03 11.78
N TYR A 183 -1.43 -14.06 11.13
CA TYR A 183 -0.88 -13.42 9.92
C TYR A 183 0.02 -12.25 10.28
N LYS A 184 1.04 -12.00 9.46
CA LYS A 184 2.12 -11.05 9.77
C LYS A 184 2.05 -9.82 8.88
N SER A 185 1.89 -8.66 9.47
CA SER A 185 2.18 -7.37 8.84
C SER A 185 3.67 -7.11 8.94
N VAL A 186 4.36 -7.01 7.81
CA VAL A 186 5.82 -6.85 7.77
C VAL A 186 6.24 -5.46 7.34
N PHE A 187 7.41 -5.02 7.81
CA PHE A 187 8.00 -3.76 7.37
C PHE A 187 8.40 -3.88 5.89
N HIS A 188 8.19 -2.81 5.15
CA HIS A 188 8.61 -2.68 3.76
C HIS A 188 8.98 -1.22 3.51
N ARG A 189 9.86 -0.98 2.53
CA ARG A 189 10.25 0.35 2.08
C ARG A 189 10.39 0.37 0.57
N VAL A 190 10.26 1.55 -0.02
CA VAL A 190 10.55 1.79 -1.43
C VAL A 190 11.88 2.54 -1.51
N VAL A 191 12.76 2.07 -2.39
CA VAL A 191 14.04 2.72 -2.69
C VAL A 191 13.90 3.44 -4.03
N VAL A 192 14.52 4.62 -4.13
CA VAL A 192 14.55 5.40 -5.36
C VAL A 192 15.69 4.96 -6.27
N ASP A 193 15.48 5.11 -7.58
CA ASP A 193 16.46 4.84 -8.62
C ASP A 193 16.93 6.18 -9.20
N THR A 194 18.21 6.30 -9.57
CA THR A 194 18.78 7.56 -10.08
C THR A 194 18.48 7.78 -11.57
N ASP A 195 18.18 6.71 -12.29
CA ASP A 195 18.06 6.70 -13.74
C ASP A 195 16.60 6.66 -14.20
N LYS A 196 15.70 6.13 -13.35
CA LYS A 196 14.31 5.88 -13.70
C LYS A 196 13.33 6.37 -12.64
N ASP A 197 12.37 7.16 -13.08
CA ASP A 197 11.20 7.51 -12.27
C ASP A 197 10.29 6.27 -12.10
N ARG A 198 9.61 6.19 -10.95
CA ARG A 198 8.68 5.10 -10.64
C ARG A 198 7.33 5.66 -10.17
N VAL A 199 6.27 5.27 -10.87
CA VAL A 199 4.89 5.51 -10.44
C VAL A 199 4.29 4.23 -9.90
N THR A 200 3.62 4.30 -8.75
CA THR A 200 2.93 3.17 -8.13
C THR A 200 1.52 3.57 -7.73
N VAL A 201 0.55 2.69 -8.02
CA VAL A 201 -0.82 2.83 -7.54
C VAL A 201 -1.02 1.82 -6.42
N VAL A 202 -1.40 2.30 -5.24
CA VAL A 202 -1.63 1.47 -4.04
C VAL A 202 -3.08 1.61 -3.61
N VAL A 203 -3.73 0.49 -3.30
CA VAL A 203 -5.11 0.45 -2.80
C VAL A 203 -5.10 -0.16 -1.41
N PHE A 204 -5.59 0.60 -0.42
CA PHE A 204 -5.75 0.12 0.94
C PHE A 204 -7.18 -0.37 1.15
N GLN A 205 -7.34 -1.67 1.39
CA GLN A 205 -8.61 -2.26 1.79
C GLN A 205 -8.63 -2.45 3.30
N ASP A 206 -9.46 -1.66 3.98
CA ASP A 206 -9.64 -1.77 5.44
C ASP A 206 -10.57 -2.93 5.82
N ALA A 207 -10.32 -3.53 6.99
CA ALA A 207 -11.22 -4.52 7.56
C ALA A 207 -12.58 -3.90 7.96
N CYS A 208 -13.67 -4.60 7.64
CA CYS A 208 -15.00 -4.22 8.08
C CYS A 208 -15.20 -4.62 9.56
N ILE A 209 -14.87 -3.70 10.46
CA ILE A 209 -14.96 -3.90 11.91
C ILE A 209 -15.98 -2.93 12.52
N ALA A 210 -16.66 -3.38 13.58
CA ALA A 210 -17.62 -2.59 14.36
C ALA A 210 -16.95 -1.53 15.26
N GLY A 211 -15.97 -0.81 14.72
CA GLY A 211 -15.28 0.29 15.41
C GLY A 211 -14.22 -0.11 16.42
N VAL A 212 -14.02 -1.40 16.69
CA VAL A 212 -13.01 -1.89 17.66
C VAL A 212 -12.04 -2.84 16.97
N VAL A 213 -10.75 -2.60 17.15
CA VAL A 213 -9.64 -3.46 16.71
C VAL A 213 -9.27 -4.37 17.88
N LYS A 214 -9.49 -5.68 17.74
CA LYS A 214 -9.16 -6.70 18.75
C LYS A 214 -9.09 -8.09 18.10
N PRO A 215 -8.42 -9.08 18.73
CA PRO A 215 -8.44 -10.45 18.23
C PRO A 215 -9.86 -11.02 18.12
N LEU A 216 -10.08 -11.82 17.07
CA LEU A 216 -11.30 -12.62 16.93
C LEU A 216 -11.40 -13.60 18.12
N PRO A 217 -12.57 -13.71 18.78
CA PRO A 217 -12.70 -14.45 20.02
C PRO A 217 -12.47 -15.96 19.87
N GLU A 218 -12.60 -16.50 18.65
CA GLU A 218 -12.40 -17.93 18.35
C GLU A 218 -10.92 -18.34 18.28
N LEU A 219 -9.98 -17.38 18.31
CA LEU A 219 -8.54 -17.61 18.08
C LEU A 219 -7.73 -17.77 19.38
N GLY A 220 -8.35 -18.29 20.43
CA GLY A 220 -7.71 -18.65 21.70
C GLY A 220 -7.41 -17.45 22.61
N GLU A 221 -6.33 -17.56 23.39
CA GLU A 221 -5.93 -16.51 24.33
C GLU A 221 -5.53 -15.22 23.58
N GLN A 222 -6.15 -14.11 23.94
CA GLN A 222 -5.94 -12.83 23.25
C GLN A 222 -4.56 -12.26 23.54
N ARG A 223 -3.72 -12.15 22.51
CA ARG A 223 -2.35 -11.59 22.57
C ARG A 223 -2.28 -10.08 22.37
N TYR A 224 -3.41 -9.44 22.10
CA TYR A 224 -3.51 -8.00 21.88
C TYR A 224 -4.60 -7.37 22.76
N HIS A 225 -4.34 -6.17 23.25
CA HIS A 225 -5.33 -5.29 23.87
C HIS A 225 -6.32 -4.75 22.82
N ALA A 226 -7.60 -4.66 23.20
CA ALA A 226 -8.61 -4.04 22.35
C ALA A 226 -8.42 -2.52 22.31
N THR A 227 -8.60 -1.92 21.14
CA THR A 227 -8.57 -0.46 20.98
C THR A 227 -9.65 0.02 20.01
N ASN A 228 -10.11 1.25 20.19
CA ASN A 228 -11.05 1.86 19.26
C ASN A 228 -10.34 2.16 17.93
N ARG A 229 -11.04 1.98 16.81
CA ARG A 229 -10.51 2.20 15.45
C ARG A 229 -9.97 3.63 15.27
N SER A 230 -10.63 4.63 15.83
CA SER A 230 -10.15 6.02 15.80
C SER A 230 -8.82 6.20 16.53
N GLU A 231 -8.66 5.57 17.69
CA GLU A 231 -7.43 5.63 18.47
C GLU A 231 -6.33 4.81 17.81
N TYR A 232 -6.68 3.70 17.16
CA TYR A 232 -5.76 2.93 16.34
C TYR A 232 -5.13 3.79 15.24
N TYR A 233 -5.92 4.46 14.42
CA TYR A 233 -5.38 5.30 13.35
C TYR A 233 -4.59 6.51 13.87
N LYS A 234 -5.03 7.14 14.97
CA LYS A 234 -4.24 8.20 15.61
C LYS A 234 -2.89 7.69 16.09
N GLY A 235 -2.86 6.51 16.68
CA GLY A 235 -1.65 5.83 17.13
C GLY A 235 -0.73 5.49 15.96
N GLN A 236 -1.28 4.90 14.90
CA GLN A 236 -0.56 4.56 13.67
C GLN A 236 0.03 5.80 12.99
N LEU A 237 -0.73 6.88 12.84
CA LEU A 237 -0.23 8.14 12.28
C LEU A 237 0.91 8.75 13.11
N LYS A 238 0.87 8.58 14.44
CA LYS A 238 1.98 9.00 15.32
C LYS A 238 3.20 8.08 15.17
N ALA A 239 2.99 6.77 15.08
CA ALA A 239 4.04 5.79 14.88
C ALA A 239 4.74 5.97 13.52
N LEU A 240 4.01 6.29 12.44
CA LEU A 240 4.59 6.62 11.14
C LEU A 240 5.58 7.79 11.19
N ARG A 241 5.44 8.69 12.17
CA ARG A 241 6.40 9.80 12.37
C ARG A 241 7.68 9.35 13.07
N ARG A 242 7.66 8.19 13.74
CA ARG A 242 8.77 7.59 14.48
C ARG A 242 9.32 6.40 13.69
N GLN A 243 10.51 6.54 13.13
CA GLN A 243 11.10 5.48 12.31
C GLN A 243 11.26 4.18 13.12
N GLY A 244 10.83 3.06 12.53
CA GLY A 244 11.04 1.71 13.09
C GLY A 244 10.04 1.27 14.17
N GLU A 245 9.05 2.08 14.54
CA GLU A 245 8.01 1.70 15.49
C GLU A 245 6.72 1.28 14.77
N LYS A 246 6.13 0.14 15.15
CA LYS A 246 4.73 -0.17 14.80
C LYS A 246 3.82 0.13 15.98
N PHE A 247 2.75 0.88 15.73
CA PHE A 247 1.74 1.11 16.77
C PHE A 247 1.14 -0.21 17.28
N VAL A 248 1.03 -1.22 16.41
CA VAL A 248 0.50 -2.54 16.76
C VAL A 248 1.30 -3.24 17.87
N ASP A 249 2.60 -2.95 17.99
CA ASP A 249 3.45 -3.54 19.03
C ASP A 249 3.08 -3.04 20.43
N THR A 250 2.59 -1.81 20.55
CA THR A 250 2.11 -1.25 21.82
C THR A 250 0.81 -1.88 22.30
N LEU A 251 0.12 -2.61 21.43
CA LEU A 251 -1.10 -3.33 21.76
C LEU A 251 -0.83 -4.76 22.21
N LYS A 252 0.38 -5.29 22.07
CA LYS A 252 0.72 -6.66 22.51
C LYS A 252 0.61 -6.77 24.03
N LYS A 253 0.14 -7.92 24.52
CA LYS A 253 0.12 -8.29 25.93
C LYS A 253 1.42 -8.96 26.37
#